data_AF-A0A200I2B6-F1
#
_entry.id   AF-A0A200I2B6-F1
#
_cell.length_a   1.000
_cell.length_b   1.000
_cell.length_c   1.000
_cell.angle_alpha   90.00
_cell.angle_beta   90.00
_cell.angle_gamma   90.00
#
_symmetry.space_group_name_H-M   'P 1'
#
loop_
_entity.id
_entity.type
_entity.pdbx_description
1 polymer ?
#
loop_
_entity_poly.entity_id
_entity_poly.type
_entity_poly.pdbx_seq_one_letter_code
_entity_poly.pdbx_strand_id
1 'polypeptide(L)'
;MKRNYLLIVFVFVLPLLLGGCKDNEQKINPVKATTSQMKKQEDIVNDFMIMQVDNQGFPQSQGVFDYKKGVLHIVKQYIPEIQSSEEDTMLQEKRNYRQKIAADFQKTFPNQQFEQEPYSVYQRSIKNCKITDDGNQLYIHSSDYSIRFDYVTENKLIDENYVEYQIYR
;
A
#
# COMPACT_ATOMS: atom_id res chain seq x y z
N MET A 1 -3.47 -78.77 12.13
CA MET A 1 -4.35 -77.62 11.81
C MET A 1 -4.32 -77.38 10.31
N LYS A 2 -5.52 -77.36 9.68
CA LYS A 2 -5.95 -76.70 8.42
C LYS A 2 -5.07 -76.87 7.16
N ARG A 3 -5.49 -77.72 6.19
CA ARG A 3 -6.33 -77.44 4.98
C ARG A 3 -5.64 -76.44 4.02
N ASN A 4 -5.60 -76.59 2.69
CA ASN A 4 -5.97 -77.60 1.68
C ASN A 4 -5.60 -76.96 0.30
N TYR A 5 -5.22 -77.77 -0.69
CA TYR A 5 -5.38 -77.66 -2.17
C TYR A 5 -5.22 -76.28 -2.87
N LEU A 6 -4.26 -76.09 -3.80
CA LEU A 6 -4.20 -76.52 -5.22
C LEU A 6 -4.48 -75.33 -6.17
N LEU A 7 -3.41 -74.78 -6.75
CA LEU A 7 -3.16 -74.52 -8.20
C LEU A 7 -4.32 -74.04 -9.10
N ILE A 8 -4.14 -72.90 -9.79
CA ILE A 8 -4.09 -72.74 -11.27
C ILE A 8 -4.32 -71.27 -11.70
N VAL A 9 -3.44 -70.83 -12.59
CA VAL A 9 -3.39 -69.57 -13.34
C VAL A 9 -4.57 -69.45 -14.31
N PHE A 10 -5.17 -68.26 -14.43
CA PHE A 10 -5.76 -67.82 -15.71
C PHE A 10 -5.63 -66.31 -15.88
N VAL A 11 -4.74 -65.91 -16.79
CA VAL A 11 -4.69 -64.59 -17.42
C VAL A 11 -5.83 -64.53 -18.41
N PHE A 12 -6.70 -63.52 -18.31
CA PHE A 12 -7.59 -63.11 -19.40
C PHE A 12 -7.52 -61.59 -19.56
N VAL A 13 -6.81 -61.18 -20.60
CA VAL A 13 -6.92 -59.89 -21.27
C VAL A 13 -8.04 -60.04 -22.30
N LEU A 14 -9.08 -59.19 -22.31
CA LEU A 14 -9.92 -58.86 -23.48
C LEU A 14 -11.01 -57.80 -23.11
N PRO A 15 -11.64 -57.09 -24.07
CA PRO A 15 -11.09 -55.96 -24.80
C PRO A 15 -11.99 -54.70 -24.75
N LEU A 16 -11.44 -53.61 -25.32
CA LEU A 16 -12.11 -52.42 -25.86
C LEU A 16 -13.62 -52.57 -26.18
N LEU A 17 -14.43 -51.73 -25.53
CA LEU A 17 -15.70 -51.28 -26.09
C LEU A 17 -15.54 -49.83 -26.54
N LEU A 18 -15.30 -49.68 -27.84
CA LEU A 18 -15.57 -48.47 -28.61
C LEU A 18 -17.08 -48.17 -28.54
N GLY A 19 -17.48 -47.34 -27.59
CA GLY A 19 -18.79 -46.70 -27.54
C GLY A 19 -18.71 -45.36 -28.25
N GLY A 20 -19.48 -45.21 -29.33
CA GLY A 20 -19.31 -44.17 -30.34
C GLY A 20 -19.41 -42.72 -29.86
N CYS A 21 -18.66 -41.85 -30.54
CA CYS A 21 -18.93 -40.43 -30.62
C CYS A 21 -20.34 -40.25 -31.21
N LYS A 22 -21.29 -39.90 -30.35
CA LYS A 22 -22.57 -39.37 -30.77
C LYS A 22 -22.40 -37.85 -30.86
N ASP A 23 -22.46 -37.31 -32.06
CA ASP A 23 -22.55 -35.87 -32.29
C ASP A 23 -23.81 -35.37 -31.58
N ASN A 24 -23.61 -34.80 -30.39
CA ASN A 24 -24.65 -34.03 -29.73
C ASN A 24 -24.70 -32.68 -30.43
N GLU A 25 -25.70 -32.48 -31.28
CA GLU A 25 -26.10 -31.15 -31.74
C GLU A 25 -26.26 -30.23 -30.53
N GLN A 26 -25.27 -29.39 -30.32
CA GLN A 26 -25.27 -28.38 -29.28
C GLN A 26 -26.23 -27.29 -29.73
N LYS A 27 -27.48 -27.36 -29.28
CA LYS A 27 -28.43 -26.24 -29.38
C LYS A 27 -27.82 -25.05 -28.66
N ILE A 28 -27.25 -24.11 -29.42
CA ILE A 28 -26.81 -22.81 -28.92
C ILE A 28 -28.07 -22.01 -28.60
N ASN A 29 -28.46 -22.00 -27.33
CA ASN A 29 -29.37 -20.98 -26.83
C ASN A 29 -28.60 -19.65 -26.77
N PRO A 30 -29.16 -18.53 -27.26
CA PRO A 30 -28.50 -17.24 -27.13
C PRO A 30 -28.46 -16.86 -25.64
N VAL A 31 -27.31 -17.06 -25.02
CA VAL A 31 -27.05 -16.54 -23.67
C VAL A 31 -26.86 -15.03 -23.83
N LYS A 32 -27.75 -14.24 -23.22
CA LYS A 32 -27.58 -12.79 -23.11
C LYS A 32 -26.19 -12.53 -22.54
N ALA A 33 -25.42 -11.69 -23.24
CA ALA A 33 -24.12 -11.21 -22.79
C ALA A 33 -24.27 -10.67 -21.37
N THR A 34 -23.86 -11.47 -20.40
CA THR A 34 -23.74 -11.02 -19.02
C THR A 34 -22.39 -10.36 -18.97
N THR A 35 -22.39 -9.03 -18.90
CA THR A 35 -21.23 -8.19 -18.69
C THR A 35 -20.29 -8.91 -17.73
N SER A 36 -19.10 -9.26 -18.22
CA SER A 36 -18.05 -9.84 -17.41
C SER A 36 -17.95 -9.03 -16.12
N GLN A 37 -18.36 -9.62 -15.00
CA GLN A 37 -17.94 -9.13 -13.70
C GLN A 37 -16.42 -9.20 -13.77
N MET A 38 -15.78 -8.05 -14.02
CA MET A 38 -14.38 -7.86 -13.68
C MET A 38 -14.31 -8.27 -12.21
N LYS A 39 -13.77 -9.46 -11.96
CA LYS A 39 -13.23 -9.79 -10.66
C LYS A 39 -12.31 -8.63 -10.35
N LYS A 40 -12.72 -7.82 -9.37
CA LYS A 40 -11.85 -6.82 -8.77
C LYS A 40 -10.66 -7.63 -8.27
N GLN A 41 -9.57 -7.58 -9.01
CA GLN A 41 -8.31 -8.09 -8.53
C GLN A 41 -8.06 -7.28 -7.27
N GLU A 42 -8.18 -7.92 -6.11
CA GLU A 42 -7.64 -7.34 -4.89
C GLU A 42 -6.15 -7.22 -5.19
N ASP A 43 -5.72 -6.01 -5.55
CA ASP A 43 -4.30 -5.72 -5.68
C ASP A 43 -3.67 -6.08 -4.34
N ILE A 44 -2.90 -7.17 -4.37
CA ILE A 44 -1.96 -7.50 -3.29
C ILE A 44 -0.91 -6.40 -3.37
N VAL A 45 -1.18 -5.29 -2.71
CA VAL A 45 -0.17 -4.25 -2.58
C VAL A 45 0.91 -4.83 -1.68
N ASN A 46 2.11 -4.99 -2.26
CA ASN A 46 3.27 -5.49 -1.54
C ASN A 46 3.59 -4.58 -0.35
N ASP A 47 4.11 -5.17 0.73
CA ASP A 47 4.67 -4.42 1.84
C ASP A 47 5.73 -3.44 1.29
N PHE A 48 5.78 -2.22 1.82
CA PHE A 48 6.77 -1.23 1.39
C PHE A 48 7.13 -0.28 2.52
N MET A 49 8.28 0.36 2.39
CA MET A 49 8.72 1.43 3.28
C MET A 49 9.12 2.66 2.46
N ILE A 50 8.66 3.84 2.86
CA ILE A 50 9.04 5.13 2.28
C ILE A 50 9.81 5.89 3.36
N MET A 51 11.04 6.29 3.07
CA MET A 51 11.91 7.01 4.01
C MET A 51 12.34 8.34 3.42
N GLN A 52 12.27 9.39 4.23
CA GLN A 52 12.72 10.73 3.84
C GLN A 52 14.21 10.69 3.49
N VAL A 53 14.57 11.37 2.41
CA VAL A 53 15.94 11.60 1.94
C VAL A 53 16.31 13.07 2.08
N ASP A 54 15.40 13.97 1.72
CA ASP A 54 15.61 15.42 1.77
C ASP A 54 14.30 16.10 2.16
N ASN A 55 14.37 17.18 2.92
CA ASN A 55 13.21 17.96 3.30
C ASN A 55 12.88 19.11 2.34
N GLN A 56 13.80 19.48 1.43
CA GLN A 56 13.64 20.57 0.48
C GLN A 56 13.15 21.87 1.14
N GLY A 57 13.62 22.16 2.36
CA GLY A 57 13.25 23.33 3.14
C GLY A 57 11.91 23.22 3.89
N PHE A 58 11.21 22.09 3.80
CA PHE A 58 10.11 21.79 4.72
C PHE A 58 10.68 21.47 6.12
N PRO A 59 10.08 21.97 7.20
CA PRO A 59 10.60 21.78 8.56
C PRO A 59 10.32 20.40 9.18
N GLN A 60 10.81 19.37 8.51
CA GLN A 60 10.78 17.98 8.93
C GLN A 60 12.22 17.44 8.92
N SER A 61 12.66 16.89 10.04
CA SER A 61 13.97 16.23 10.14
C SER A 61 13.90 14.76 9.76
N GLN A 62 12.75 14.12 9.98
CA GLN A 62 12.53 12.72 9.63
C GLN A 62 11.08 12.45 9.28
N GLY A 63 10.86 11.61 8.28
CA GLY A 63 9.56 11.06 7.89
C GLY A 63 9.71 9.64 7.38
N VAL A 64 8.94 8.72 7.94
CA VAL A 64 8.89 7.31 7.54
C VAL A 64 7.45 6.85 7.43
N PHE A 65 7.15 6.12 6.36
CA PHE A 65 5.89 5.43 6.14
C PHE A 65 6.18 3.96 5.89
N ASP A 66 5.86 3.08 6.85
CA ASP A 66 6.04 1.64 6.76
C ASP A 66 4.66 0.99 6.60
N TYR A 67 4.38 0.47 5.40
CA TYR A 67 3.14 -0.23 5.09
C TYR A 67 3.39 -1.73 5.09
N LYS A 68 2.74 -2.42 6.04
CA LYS A 68 2.88 -3.86 6.22
C LYS A 68 1.54 -4.51 6.53
N LYS A 69 1.16 -5.50 5.73
CA LYS A 69 -0.05 -6.32 5.96
C LYS A 69 -1.32 -5.49 6.23
N GLY A 70 -1.55 -4.43 5.44
CA GLY A 70 -2.75 -3.58 5.57
C GLY A 70 -2.70 -2.54 6.69
N VAL A 71 -1.55 -2.37 7.33
CA VAL A 71 -1.31 -1.36 8.36
C VAL A 71 -0.21 -0.42 7.91
N LEU A 72 -0.50 0.88 7.95
CA LEU A 72 0.48 1.94 7.74
C LEU A 72 0.97 2.46 9.10
N HIS A 73 2.27 2.38 9.33
CA HIS A 73 2.96 3.01 10.43
C HIS A 73 3.64 4.29 9.94
N ILE A 74 3.30 5.42 10.54
CA ILE A 74 3.88 6.73 10.22
C ILE A 74 4.72 7.18 11.40
N VAL A 75 5.95 7.59 11.13
CA VAL A 75 6.85 8.23 12.09
C VAL A 75 7.32 9.54 11.50
N LYS A 76 7.14 10.66 12.24
CA LYS A 76 7.65 11.97 11.83
C LYS A 76 8.32 12.70 12.99
N GLN A 77 9.31 13.50 12.65
CA GLN A 77 9.93 14.48 13.55
C GLN A 77 9.98 15.83 12.83
N TYR A 78 9.51 16.87 13.52
CA TYR A 78 9.50 18.24 13.00
C TYR A 78 10.62 19.04 13.64
N ILE A 79 11.12 20.02 12.89
CA ILE A 79 12.11 20.96 13.38
C ILE A 79 11.31 22.12 14.03
N PRO A 80 11.38 22.33 15.35
CA PRO A 80 10.73 23.48 15.95
C PRO A 80 11.41 24.77 15.47
N GLU A 81 10.64 25.84 15.39
CA GLU A 81 11.18 27.15 15.05
C GLU A 81 12.12 27.62 16.19
N ILE A 82 13.41 27.78 15.88
CA ILE A 82 14.35 28.37 16.82
C ILE A 82 14.05 29.88 16.87
N GLN A 83 13.78 30.41 18.06
CA GLN A 83 13.53 31.85 18.23
C GLN A 83 14.78 32.65 17.86
N SER A 84 14.85 33.18 16.63
CA SER A 84 15.80 34.24 16.27
C SER A 84 15.17 35.61 16.48
N SER A 85 15.93 36.55 17.02
CA SER A 85 15.46 37.86 17.50
C SER A 85 15.37 38.96 16.43
N GLU A 86 15.28 38.66 15.13
CA GLU A 86 15.41 39.68 14.08
C GLU A 86 14.25 39.74 13.05
N GLU A 87 13.92 41.01 12.71
CA GLU A 87 13.19 41.70 11.60
C GLU A 87 11.81 41.24 11.05
N ASP A 88 10.98 42.22 10.68
CA ASP A 88 9.57 42.07 10.26
C ASP A 88 9.36 41.20 9.00
N THR A 89 10.30 41.15 8.07
CA THR A 89 10.28 40.23 6.92
C THR A 89 10.44 38.78 7.34
N MET A 90 11.20 38.50 8.41
CA MET A 90 11.29 37.17 9.01
C MET A 90 9.98 36.77 9.68
N LEU A 91 9.15 37.71 10.15
CA LEU A 91 7.89 37.37 10.84
C LEU A 91 6.87 36.68 9.91
N GLN A 92 6.78 37.10 8.64
CA GLN A 92 5.87 36.47 7.69
C GLN A 92 6.35 35.06 7.31
N GLU A 93 7.65 34.88 7.10
CA GLU A 93 8.25 33.57 6.86
C GLU A 93 8.08 32.63 8.06
N LYS A 94 8.27 33.15 9.28
CA LYS A 94 8.03 32.43 10.54
C LYS A 94 6.56 32.02 10.71
N ARG A 95 5.60 32.89 10.35
CA ARG A 95 4.17 32.52 10.35
C ARG A 95 3.87 31.42 9.35
N ASN A 96 4.39 31.53 8.13
CA ASN A 96 4.23 30.50 7.09
C ASN A 96 4.85 29.17 7.53
N TYR A 97 6.00 29.21 8.20
CA TYR A 97 6.67 28.05 8.78
C TYR A 97 5.78 27.30 9.78
N ARG A 98 5.22 28.02 10.77
CA ARG A 98 4.33 27.41 11.77
C ARG A 98 3.06 26.85 11.16
N GLN A 99 2.48 27.57 10.20
CA GLN A 99 1.26 27.13 9.53
C GLN A 99 1.48 25.84 8.72
N LYS A 100 2.61 25.74 8.02
CA LYS A 100 2.99 24.52 7.28
C LYS A 100 3.12 23.31 8.21
N ILE A 101 3.85 23.44 9.32
CA ILE A 101 3.96 22.37 10.32
C ILE A 101 2.60 22.02 10.88
N ALA A 102 1.83 23.01 11.33
CA ALA A 102 0.54 22.78 11.98
C ALA A 102 -0.45 22.05 11.04
N ALA A 103 -0.46 22.38 9.75
CA ALA A 103 -1.29 21.71 8.75
C ALA A 103 -0.90 20.24 8.55
N ASP A 104 0.39 19.97 8.29
CA ASP A 104 0.88 18.60 8.11
C ASP A 104 0.73 17.76 9.39
N PHE A 105 1.00 18.37 10.55
CA PHE A 105 0.85 17.74 11.86
C PHE A 105 -0.60 17.38 12.13
N GLN A 106 -1.54 18.32 11.96
CA GLN A 106 -2.96 18.05 12.21
C GLN A 106 -3.52 17.00 11.26
N LYS A 107 -3.05 16.99 10.01
CA LYS A 107 -3.40 15.96 9.02
C LYS A 107 -2.87 14.58 9.45
N THR A 108 -1.62 14.51 9.90
CA THR A 108 -0.92 13.23 10.17
C THR A 108 -1.23 12.68 11.57
N PHE A 109 -1.36 13.54 12.58
CA PHE A 109 -1.54 13.20 14.00
C PHE A 109 -2.71 13.97 14.64
N PRO A 110 -3.95 13.84 14.12
CA PRO A 110 -5.09 14.68 14.51
C PRO A 110 -5.50 14.59 15.99
N ASN A 111 -5.08 13.53 16.69
CA ASN A 111 -5.38 13.26 18.09
C ASN A 111 -4.17 13.47 19.02
N GLN A 112 -3.09 14.07 18.52
CA GLN A 112 -1.91 14.42 19.31
C GLN A 112 -1.78 15.94 19.38
N GLN A 113 -1.03 16.41 20.37
CA GLN A 113 -0.68 17.81 20.48
C GLN A 113 0.75 18.02 19.95
N PHE A 114 0.94 19.04 19.14
CA PHE A 114 2.28 19.42 18.70
C PHE A 114 3.05 20.07 19.86
N GLU A 115 4.12 19.42 20.28
CA GLU A 115 5.09 19.93 21.24
C GLU A 115 6.11 20.80 20.51
N GLN A 116 6.45 21.97 21.07
CA GLN A 116 7.53 22.82 20.56
C GLN A 116 8.91 22.38 21.07
N GLU A 117 9.01 21.18 21.62
CA GLU A 117 10.26 20.62 22.12
C GLU A 117 11.11 20.12 20.94
N PRO A 118 12.42 20.41 20.93
CA PRO A 118 13.30 19.81 19.96
C PRO A 118 13.32 18.29 20.14
N TYR A 119 13.37 17.58 19.02
CA TYR A 119 13.47 16.12 18.93
C TYR A 119 12.21 15.30 19.25
N SER A 120 11.05 15.90 19.53
CA SER A 120 9.81 15.12 19.71
C SER A 120 9.48 14.27 18.47
N VAL A 121 9.31 12.96 18.69
CA VAL A 121 8.99 11.97 17.65
C VAL A 121 7.52 11.59 17.75
N TYR A 122 6.80 11.79 16.65
CA TYR A 122 5.37 11.50 16.57
C TYR A 122 5.14 10.22 15.77
N GLN A 123 4.23 9.39 16.25
CA GLN A 123 3.95 8.09 15.67
C GLN A 123 2.45 7.85 15.59
N ARG A 124 2.01 7.24 14.49
CA ARG A 124 0.62 6.81 14.30
C ARG A 124 0.58 5.52 13.51
N SER A 125 -0.36 4.65 13.86
CA SER A 125 -0.67 3.45 13.08
C SER A 125 -2.09 3.53 12.54
N ILE A 126 -2.25 3.28 11.25
CA ILE A 126 -3.53 3.39 10.55
C ILE A 126 -3.82 2.03 9.91
N LYS A 127 -4.98 1.46 10.24
CA LYS A 127 -5.43 0.17 9.68
C LYS A 127 -6.28 0.40 8.45
N ASN A 128 -6.40 -0.63 7.61
CA ASN A 128 -7.29 -0.65 6.44
C ASN A 128 -6.96 0.46 5.43
N CYS A 129 -5.67 0.81 5.30
CA CYS A 129 -5.21 1.71 4.25
C CYS A 129 -5.38 1.03 2.90
N LYS A 130 -5.90 1.77 1.92
CA LYS A 130 -5.89 1.41 0.52
C LYS A 130 -4.72 2.12 -0.12
N ILE A 131 -3.98 1.38 -0.94
CA ILE A 131 -2.87 1.91 -1.71
C ILE A 131 -3.26 1.85 -3.17
N THR A 132 -3.11 2.95 -3.87
CA THR A 132 -3.24 3.02 -5.31
C THR A 132 -1.90 3.45 -5.87
N ASP A 133 -1.34 2.67 -6.80
CA ASP A 133 -0.12 3.00 -7.50
C ASP A 133 -0.38 2.90 -8.99
N ASP A 134 -0.28 4.01 -9.72
CA ASP A 134 -0.49 4.06 -11.17
C ASP A 134 0.81 4.23 -11.98
N GLY A 135 1.97 4.16 -11.30
CA GLY A 135 3.29 4.35 -11.89
C GLY A 135 3.74 5.81 -12.00
N ASN A 136 2.82 6.78 -11.89
CA ASN A 136 3.13 8.21 -11.79
C ASN A 136 2.92 8.73 -10.37
N GLN A 137 1.96 8.16 -9.66
CA GLN A 137 1.58 8.55 -8.31
C GLN A 137 1.36 7.33 -7.42
N LEU A 138 1.83 7.43 -6.19
CA LEU A 138 1.50 6.52 -5.11
C LEU A 138 0.56 7.25 -4.14
N TYR A 139 -0.64 6.73 -3.98
CA TYR A 139 -1.65 7.28 -3.09
C TYR A 139 -1.92 6.31 -1.94
N ILE A 140 -1.79 6.79 -0.70
CA ILE A 140 -2.16 6.06 0.50
C ILE A 140 -3.40 6.72 1.08
N HIS A 141 -4.47 5.94 1.28
CA HIS A 141 -5.75 6.48 1.72
C HIS A 141 -6.46 5.60 2.74
N SER A 142 -7.06 6.24 3.74
CA SER A 142 -7.93 5.65 4.75
C SER A 142 -9.06 6.63 5.06
N SER A 143 -9.96 6.27 5.98
CA SER A 143 -11.10 7.13 6.34
C SER A 143 -10.71 8.50 6.89
N ASP A 144 -9.57 8.60 7.58
CA ASP A 144 -9.15 9.77 8.36
C ASP A 144 -7.70 10.20 8.07
N TYR A 145 -7.12 9.70 6.98
CA TYR A 145 -5.79 10.06 6.53
C TYR A 145 -5.62 9.78 5.05
N SER A 146 -4.96 10.70 4.35
CA SER A 146 -4.53 10.50 2.96
C SER A 146 -3.21 11.20 2.68
N ILE A 147 -2.39 10.60 1.83
CA ILE A 147 -1.17 11.22 1.31
C ILE A 147 -0.94 10.78 -0.12
N ARG A 148 -0.50 11.73 -0.96
CA ARG A 148 -0.07 11.49 -2.33
C ARG A 148 1.42 11.70 -2.40
N PHE A 149 2.09 10.78 -3.07
CA PHE A 149 3.46 10.93 -3.52
C PHE A 149 3.48 10.92 -5.04
N ASP A 150 4.21 11.86 -5.61
CA ASP A 150 4.48 11.92 -7.04
C ASP A 150 5.85 11.24 -7.29
N TYR A 151 5.95 10.33 -8.26
CA TYR A 151 7.23 9.70 -8.60
C TYR A 151 8.12 10.69 -9.35
N VAL A 152 9.35 10.86 -8.86
CA VAL A 152 10.43 11.61 -9.54
C VAL A 152 11.28 10.66 -10.37
N THR A 153 11.53 9.46 -9.85
CA THR A 153 12.13 8.32 -10.54
C THR A 153 11.44 7.04 -10.07
N GLU A 154 11.81 5.87 -10.59
CA GLU A 154 11.22 4.58 -10.19
C GLU A 154 11.17 4.35 -8.67
N ASN A 155 12.15 4.86 -7.92
CA ASN A 155 12.24 4.65 -6.47
C ASN A 155 12.29 5.95 -5.66
N LYS A 156 12.12 7.12 -6.30
CA LYS A 156 12.09 8.41 -5.62
C LYS A 156 10.72 9.04 -5.71
N LEU A 157 10.28 9.58 -4.58
CA LEU A 157 8.95 10.13 -4.36
C LEU A 157 9.06 11.55 -3.81
N ILE A 158 8.08 12.39 -4.12
CA ILE A 158 7.92 13.71 -3.51
C ILE A 158 6.49 13.88 -3.00
N ASP A 159 6.30 14.44 -1.80
CA ASP A 159 4.96 14.73 -1.26
C ASP A 159 4.48 16.15 -1.58
N GLU A 160 3.27 16.49 -1.15
CA GLU A 160 2.67 17.82 -1.33
C GLU A 160 3.43 18.96 -0.64
N ASN A 161 4.30 18.63 0.32
CA ASN A 161 5.17 19.57 1.02
C ASN A 161 6.56 19.66 0.40
N TYR A 162 6.76 19.02 -0.76
CA TYR A 162 8.02 18.90 -1.48
C TYR A 162 9.11 18.11 -0.76
N VAL A 163 8.75 17.33 0.27
CA VAL A 163 9.72 16.44 0.94
C VAL A 163 10.04 15.27 0.00
N GLU A 164 11.33 15.00 -0.20
CA GLU A 164 11.82 13.90 -1.02
C GLU A 164 11.96 12.62 -0.18
N TYR A 165 11.52 11.51 -0.74
CA TYR A 165 11.58 10.20 -0.14
C TYR A 165 12.12 9.15 -1.11
N GLN A 166 12.63 8.06 -0.54
CA GLN A 166 12.99 6.83 -1.22
C GLN A 166 12.00 5.75 -0.83
N ILE A 167 11.49 4.98 -1.81
CA ILE A 167 10.65 3.80 -1.56
C ILE A 167 11.45 2.50 -1.67
N TYR A 168 11.13 1.54 -0.79
CA TYR A 168 11.68 0.19 -0.71
C TYR A 168 10.52 -0.80 -0.72
N ARG A 169 10.59 -1.83 -1.57
CA ARG A 169 9.54 -2.84 -1.81
C ARG A 169 10.13 -4.24 -1.77
#